data_AF-A0A4U8WA09-F1
#
_entry.id   AF-A0A4U8WA09-F1
#
_cell.length_a   1.000
_cell.length_b   1.000
_cell.length_c   1.000
_cell.angle_alpha   90.00
_cell.angle_beta   90.00
_cell.angle_gamma   90.00
#
_symmetry.space_group_name_H-M   'P 1'
#
loop_
_entity.id
_entity.type
_entity.pdbx_description
1 polymer ?
#
loop_
_entity_poly.entity_id
_entity_poly.type
_entity_poly.pdbx_seq_one_letter_code
_entity_poly.pdbx_strand_id
1 'polypeptide(L)'
;MSDPQFPELSQVPPPQFEAAYDRWTRRPVVYLPVVRRGELIGYLWAGTGIRSRAAGYMRRVSVDPDNVTCPEFWGERLDENHRDKLIPEQAIRHWIGYPEDFRCGGVPAEARVQQANSTKALWDQLNPDGRPMGEGPLIQDAEWIPDSRAPSGYQLWSTPHCVTPALRRCRDYPHDRLSGAIPADARELVAPALDDLKALAADQPSRQESASNPGHQFTALSSPPAPIPKINDYSRWTRKPVVYLPVVSDTRLIGYLWAGVGSHAASYMRRISADPDNITCPDFWNRRLTANYQNQLTPEEAIQSWIGVPEDPRCGGVPADATTLEAPSEQALWDLLNPDGPPMGEAPFILDEDMVPDCRAPGGYRLLDRPYSVSPPTYAGETSTRVHFLQVAKAAEIVAVLWASPTENAAGYLPFRWAGKAGIVGRGLWEIRLSDSYAAGRDPLEAIRDCRRHPEDEYSGRIEPNTPEGIAPSLGELRRFTDEYSPPQRETVQAAPQLRGMGRFWARLRRGGARGG
;
A
#
# COMPACT_ATOMS: atom_id res chain seq x y z
N MET A 1 -9.97 -51.65 -10.26
CA MET A 1 -10.00 -50.18 -10.34
C MET A 1 -8.69 -49.72 -9.73
N SER A 2 -7.79 -49.22 -10.57
CA SER A 2 -6.44 -48.81 -10.18
C SER A 2 -6.48 -47.36 -9.71
N ASP A 3 -5.84 -47.06 -8.59
CA ASP A 3 -5.69 -45.70 -8.06
C ASP A 3 -4.99 -44.78 -9.08
N PRO A 4 -5.40 -43.51 -9.23
CA PRO A 4 -4.68 -42.55 -10.05
C PRO A 4 -3.39 -42.15 -9.34
N GLN A 5 -2.27 -42.55 -9.94
CA GLN A 5 -0.92 -42.17 -9.52
C GLN A 5 -0.68 -40.70 -9.92
N PHE A 6 -0.46 -39.82 -8.94
CA PHE A 6 -0.05 -38.43 -9.20
C PHE A 6 1.41 -38.37 -9.69
N PRO A 7 1.76 -37.44 -10.58
CA PRO A 7 3.14 -37.25 -11.02
C PRO A 7 4.04 -36.78 -9.87
N GLU A 8 5.28 -37.28 -9.82
CA GLU A 8 6.30 -36.82 -8.88
C GLU A 8 6.53 -35.31 -9.02
N LEU A 9 6.70 -34.62 -7.89
CA LEU A 9 7.01 -33.18 -7.79
C LEU A 9 8.29 -32.76 -8.54
N SER A 10 9.11 -33.71 -8.98
CA SER A 10 10.27 -33.51 -9.86
C SER A 10 9.88 -33.13 -11.31
N GLN A 11 8.61 -33.32 -11.69
CA GLN A 11 8.11 -33.07 -13.05
C GLN A 11 7.32 -31.76 -13.20
N VAL A 12 7.12 -31.01 -12.11
CA VAL A 12 6.53 -29.67 -12.18
C VAL A 12 7.67 -28.68 -12.49
N PRO A 13 7.69 -28.04 -13.67
CA PRO A 13 8.72 -27.05 -13.95
C PRO A 13 8.60 -25.88 -12.94
N PRO A 14 9.71 -25.39 -12.38
CA PRO A 14 9.66 -24.26 -11.46
C PRO A 14 9.02 -23.04 -12.14
N PRO A 15 8.25 -22.22 -11.41
CA PRO A 15 7.63 -21.03 -11.96
C PRO A 15 8.70 -20.09 -12.53
N GLN A 16 8.55 -19.74 -13.81
CA GLN A 16 9.48 -18.89 -14.54
C GLN A 16 9.23 -17.42 -14.16
N PHE A 17 9.87 -16.94 -13.08
CA PHE A 17 9.78 -15.55 -12.61
C PHE A 17 10.79 -14.58 -13.28
N GLU A 18 11.37 -14.92 -14.43
CA GLU A 18 12.50 -14.15 -15.00
C GLU A 18 12.15 -13.43 -16.30
N ALA A 19 11.20 -12.47 -16.28
CA ALA A 19 10.90 -11.65 -17.47
C ALA A 19 11.68 -10.33 -17.52
N ALA A 20 12.24 -9.83 -16.42
CA ALA A 20 12.88 -8.51 -16.36
C ALA A 20 14.05 -8.46 -15.36
N TYR A 21 14.88 -7.42 -15.45
CA TYR A 21 15.89 -7.10 -14.44
C TYR A 21 15.25 -6.58 -13.14
N ASP A 22 15.92 -6.81 -12.01
CA ASP A 22 15.56 -6.18 -10.74
C ASP A 22 15.63 -4.65 -10.87
N ARG A 23 14.54 -3.96 -10.52
CA ARG A 23 14.46 -2.48 -10.67
C ARG A 23 15.18 -1.73 -9.55
N TRP A 24 15.89 -2.43 -8.68
CA TRP A 24 16.56 -1.88 -7.51
C TRP A 24 17.79 -2.70 -7.13
N THR A 25 18.79 -2.03 -6.57
CA THR A 25 19.98 -2.68 -5.99
C THR A 25 20.59 -1.79 -4.92
N ARG A 26 21.22 -2.42 -3.94
CA ARG A 26 22.00 -1.74 -2.90
C ARG A 26 23.49 -1.75 -3.20
N ARG A 27 23.91 -2.58 -4.16
CA ARG A 27 25.29 -2.63 -4.62
C ARG A 27 25.68 -1.36 -5.38
N PRO A 28 26.99 -1.10 -5.52
CA PRO A 28 27.45 -0.07 -6.44
C PRO A 28 26.85 -0.29 -7.82
N VAL A 29 26.52 0.80 -8.50
CA VAL A 29 25.94 0.77 -9.84
C VAL A 29 26.92 1.37 -10.83
N VAL A 30 26.94 0.82 -12.03
CA VAL A 30 27.47 1.53 -13.21
C VAL A 30 26.32 2.25 -13.90
N TYR A 31 26.58 3.41 -14.50
CA TYR A 31 25.54 4.18 -15.16
C TYR A 31 26.02 4.93 -16.40
N LEU A 32 25.08 5.27 -17.29
CA LEU A 32 25.28 5.99 -18.55
C LEU A 32 24.27 7.13 -18.66
N PRO A 33 24.69 8.32 -19.15
CA PRO A 33 23.79 9.45 -19.36
C PRO A 33 22.78 9.14 -20.47
N VAL A 34 21.52 9.47 -20.21
CA VAL A 34 20.48 9.57 -21.22
C VAL A 34 20.24 11.04 -21.49
N VAL A 35 20.50 11.45 -22.72
CA VAL A 35 20.34 12.84 -23.17
C VAL A 35 19.20 12.94 -24.17
N ARG A 36 18.49 14.07 -24.12
CA ARG A 36 17.48 14.46 -25.11
C ARG A 36 17.84 15.82 -25.66
N ARG A 37 18.14 15.92 -26.96
CA ARG A 37 18.58 17.15 -27.64
C ARG A 37 19.78 17.82 -26.94
N GLY A 38 20.72 17.01 -26.45
CA GLY A 38 21.90 17.47 -25.71
C GLY A 38 21.66 17.80 -24.23
N GLU A 39 20.43 17.71 -23.72
CA GLU A 39 20.12 17.91 -22.30
C GLU A 39 20.05 16.58 -21.54
N LEU A 40 20.69 16.50 -20.37
CA LEU A 40 20.63 15.31 -19.50
C LEU A 40 19.22 15.16 -18.89
N ILE A 41 18.52 14.10 -19.27
CA ILE A 41 17.17 13.78 -18.76
C ILE A 41 17.15 12.61 -17.77
N GLY A 42 18.22 11.82 -17.70
CA GLY A 42 18.33 10.72 -16.72
C GLY A 42 19.58 9.86 -16.89
N TYR A 43 19.61 8.74 -16.18
CA TYR A 43 20.65 7.74 -16.25
C TYR A 43 20.07 6.35 -16.47
N LEU A 44 20.64 5.58 -17.41
CA LEU A 44 20.54 4.13 -17.37
C LEU A 44 21.55 3.62 -16.35
N TRP A 45 21.17 2.67 -15.50
CA TRP A 45 22.06 2.12 -14.49
C TRP A 45 21.93 0.59 -14.43
N ALA A 46 23.01 -0.05 -14.01
CA ALA A 46 23.08 -1.49 -13.76
C ALA A 46 23.87 -1.75 -12.47
N GLY A 47 23.38 -2.65 -11.63
CA GLY A 47 24.11 -3.10 -10.44
C GLY A 47 25.39 -3.82 -10.83
N THR A 48 26.46 -3.60 -10.08
CA THR A 48 27.76 -4.25 -10.30
C THR A 48 27.87 -5.57 -9.54
N GLY A 49 28.63 -6.51 -10.10
CA GLY A 49 28.96 -7.79 -9.48
C GLY A 49 28.38 -9.02 -10.20
N ILE A 50 29.03 -10.17 -10.00
CA ILE A 50 28.78 -11.43 -10.74
C ILE A 50 27.34 -11.95 -10.59
N ARG A 51 26.66 -11.58 -9.50
CA ARG A 51 25.27 -11.97 -9.22
C ARG A 51 24.27 -10.82 -9.35
N SER A 52 24.70 -9.65 -9.82
CA SER A 52 23.77 -8.55 -10.04
C SER A 52 22.81 -8.91 -11.17
N ARG A 53 21.51 -8.79 -10.89
CA ARG A 53 20.44 -8.92 -11.88
C ARG A 53 19.68 -7.62 -12.05
N ALA A 54 20.23 -6.51 -11.55
CA ALA A 54 19.53 -5.24 -11.45
C ALA A 54 19.93 -4.26 -12.55
N ALA A 55 18.94 -3.71 -13.25
CA ALA A 55 19.11 -2.62 -14.19
C ALA A 55 17.84 -1.78 -14.26
N GLY A 56 18.01 -0.48 -14.52
CA GLY A 56 16.89 0.43 -14.62
C GLY A 56 17.23 1.77 -15.24
N TYR A 57 16.21 2.61 -15.30
CA TYR A 57 16.32 4.01 -15.67
C TYR A 57 16.00 4.89 -14.47
N MET A 58 16.81 5.90 -14.25
CA MET A 58 16.63 6.90 -13.20
C MET A 58 16.43 8.27 -13.86
N ARG A 59 15.28 8.88 -13.62
CA ARG A 59 14.90 10.16 -14.24
C ARG A 59 15.44 11.37 -13.49
N ARG A 60 15.68 12.46 -14.22
CA ARG A 60 15.93 13.80 -13.68
C ARG A 60 14.61 14.57 -13.53
N VAL A 61 14.16 14.76 -12.30
CA VAL A 61 12.87 15.36 -11.96
C VAL A 61 12.76 16.81 -12.42
N SER A 62 13.87 17.57 -12.42
CA SER A 62 13.86 18.99 -12.79
C SER A 62 13.63 19.27 -14.28
N VAL A 63 13.98 18.31 -15.14
CA VAL A 63 13.88 18.47 -16.61
C VAL A 63 12.54 17.93 -17.12
N ASP A 64 11.93 17.00 -16.38
CA ASP A 64 10.67 16.40 -16.78
C ASP A 64 9.83 16.00 -15.55
N PRO A 65 9.21 16.97 -14.85
CA PRO A 65 8.50 16.71 -13.58
C PRO A 65 7.27 15.82 -13.74
N ASP A 66 6.63 15.85 -14.92
CA ASP A 66 5.35 15.21 -15.19
C ASP A 66 5.46 13.94 -16.05
N ASN A 67 6.64 13.62 -16.58
CA ASN A 67 6.79 12.58 -17.58
C ASN A 67 7.10 11.20 -16.98
N VAL A 68 6.06 10.37 -16.94
CA VAL A 68 6.12 8.94 -16.61
C VAL A 68 6.47 8.06 -17.81
N THR A 69 6.49 8.60 -19.04
CA THR A 69 6.69 7.80 -20.26
C THR A 69 8.14 7.37 -20.49
N CYS A 70 9.14 8.16 -20.08
CA CYS A 70 10.55 7.78 -20.24
C CYS A 70 10.97 6.58 -19.38
N PRO A 71 10.56 6.48 -18.09
CA PRO A 71 10.75 5.26 -17.30
C PRO A 71 10.19 3.99 -17.94
N GLU A 72 8.98 4.04 -18.51
CA GLU A 72 8.36 2.89 -19.18
C GLU A 72 9.12 2.53 -20.46
N PHE A 73 9.40 3.52 -21.31
CA PHE A 73 10.16 3.32 -22.56
C PHE A 73 11.53 2.66 -22.33
N TRP A 74 12.30 3.16 -21.36
CA TRP A 74 13.59 2.57 -21.04
C TRP A 74 13.45 1.25 -20.28
N GLY A 75 12.36 1.06 -19.53
CA GLY A 75 11.99 -0.20 -18.91
C GLY A 75 11.82 -1.32 -19.95
N GLU A 76 11.00 -1.09 -20.98
CA GLU A 76 10.74 -2.03 -22.07
C GLU A 76 12.01 -2.41 -22.83
N ARG A 77 12.86 -1.44 -23.15
CA ARG A 77 14.16 -1.66 -23.79
C ARG A 77 15.13 -2.50 -22.96
N LEU A 78 15.09 -2.34 -21.63
CA LEU A 78 15.86 -3.19 -20.74
C LEU A 78 15.24 -4.60 -20.65
N ASP A 79 13.92 -4.72 -20.72
CA ASP A 79 13.25 -6.02 -20.72
C ASP A 79 13.50 -6.80 -22.04
N GLU A 80 13.63 -6.09 -23.17
CA GLU A 80 14.16 -6.65 -24.43
C GLU A 80 15.56 -7.25 -24.26
N ASN A 81 16.49 -6.46 -23.72
CA ASN A 81 17.86 -6.93 -23.44
C ASN A 81 17.89 -8.12 -22.46
N HIS A 82 16.99 -8.14 -21.48
CA HIS A 82 16.84 -9.24 -20.54
C HIS A 82 16.38 -10.52 -21.25
N ARG A 83 15.41 -10.41 -22.16
CA ARG A 83 14.95 -11.52 -23.01
C ARG A 83 16.07 -12.07 -23.89
N ASP A 84 16.92 -11.19 -24.40
CA ASP A 84 18.12 -11.53 -25.17
C ASP A 84 19.30 -12.02 -24.30
N LYS A 85 19.06 -12.23 -23.00
CA LYS A 85 20.01 -12.81 -22.03
C LYS A 85 21.28 -11.98 -21.86
N LEU A 86 21.22 -10.68 -22.12
CA LEU A 86 22.31 -9.77 -21.76
C LEU A 86 22.40 -9.66 -20.23
N ILE A 87 23.62 -9.59 -19.69
CA ILE A 87 23.80 -9.22 -18.27
C ILE A 87 23.52 -7.72 -18.10
N PRO A 88 23.13 -7.23 -16.90
CA PRO A 88 22.77 -5.84 -16.67
C PRO A 88 23.75 -4.80 -17.24
N GLU A 89 25.05 -5.02 -17.06
CA GLU A 89 26.08 -4.11 -17.56
C GLU A 89 26.16 -4.09 -19.10
N GLN A 90 25.97 -5.24 -19.74
CA GLN A 90 25.91 -5.33 -21.21
C GLN A 90 24.64 -4.67 -21.73
N ALA A 91 23.51 -4.83 -21.02
CA ALA A 91 22.23 -4.25 -21.40
C ALA A 91 22.27 -2.72 -21.46
N ILE A 92 22.86 -2.05 -20.46
CA ILE A 92 22.96 -0.58 -20.52
C ILE A 92 23.98 -0.12 -21.58
N ARG A 93 25.06 -0.87 -21.81
CA ARG A 93 26.08 -0.56 -22.83
C ARG A 93 25.58 -0.78 -24.25
N HIS A 94 24.65 -1.72 -24.44
CA HIS A 94 24.04 -2.02 -25.73
C HIS A 94 23.49 -0.77 -26.41
N TRP A 95 22.98 0.18 -25.62
CA TRP A 95 22.34 1.40 -26.13
C TRP A 95 23.29 2.56 -26.46
N ILE A 96 24.61 2.42 -26.23
CA ILE A 96 25.59 3.49 -26.53
C ILE A 96 25.62 3.74 -28.04
N GLY A 97 25.38 5.00 -28.44
CA GLY A 97 25.43 5.43 -29.84
C GLY A 97 24.22 5.04 -30.67
N TYR A 98 23.19 4.44 -30.06
CA TYR A 98 21.92 4.22 -30.74
C TYR A 98 21.22 5.56 -31.04
N PRO A 99 20.45 5.66 -32.14
CA PRO A 99 19.70 6.87 -32.46
C PRO A 99 18.84 7.35 -31.29
N GLU A 100 18.90 8.65 -31.01
CA GLU A 100 18.11 9.31 -29.97
C GLU A 100 16.62 9.16 -30.27
N ASP A 101 15.83 8.72 -29.28
CA ASP A 101 14.37 8.79 -29.37
C ASP A 101 13.90 10.22 -29.10
N PHE A 102 13.00 10.73 -29.95
CA PHE A 102 12.54 12.12 -29.88
C PHE A 102 11.80 12.47 -28.58
N ARG A 103 11.26 11.47 -27.85
CA ARG A 103 10.56 11.64 -26.57
C ARG A 103 11.46 11.31 -25.39
N CYS A 104 12.20 10.20 -25.48
CA CYS A 104 12.88 9.60 -24.33
C CYS A 104 14.41 9.67 -24.40
N GLY A 105 14.96 10.37 -25.39
CA GLY A 105 16.39 10.58 -25.54
C GLY A 105 17.15 9.32 -25.99
N GLY A 106 18.47 9.36 -25.83
CA GLY A 106 19.40 8.29 -26.17
C GLY A 106 20.68 8.36 -25.36
N VAL A 107 21.50 7.31 -25.44
CA VAL A 107 22.83 7.30 -24.83
C VAL A 107 23.85 7.77 -25.88
N PRO A 108 24.57 8.89 -25.66
CA PRO A 108 25.54 9.41 -26.63
C PRO A 108 26.60 8.37 -27.05
N ALA A 109 27.10 8.46 -28.28
CA ALA A 109 28.11 7.53 -28.80
C ALA A 109 29.45 7.61 -28.02
N GLU A 110 29.75 8.80 -27.48
CA GLU A 110 30.92 9.09 -26.66
C GLU A 110 30.69 8.83 -25.17
N ALA A 111 29.50 8.37 -24.77
CA ALA A 111 29.15 8.14 -23.38
C ALA A 111 30.10 7.12 -22.75
N ARG A 112 30.68 7.49 -21.61
CA ARG A 112 31.52 6.60 -20.81
C ARG A 112 30.73 6.07 -19.64
N VAL A 113 30.93 4.79 -19.35
CA VAL A 113 30.37 4.14 -18.17
C VAL A 113 30.96 4.78 -16.92
N GLN A 114 30.09 5.30 -16.06
CA GLN A 114 30.44 5.90 -14.76
C GLN A 114 30.02 4.97 -13.62
N GLN A 115 30.47 5.25 -12.40
CA GLN A 115 30.17 4.45 -11.21
C GLN A 115 29.59 5.32 -10.10
N ALA A 116 28.62 4.76 -9.38
CA ALA A 116 28.09 5.32 -8.14
C ALA A 116 28.04 4.23 -7.07
N ASN A 117 28.24 4.61 -5.81
CA ASN A 117 28.29 3.67 -4.70
C ASN A 117 26.94 3.01 -4.39
N SER A 118 25.84 3.57 -4.90
CA SER A 118 24.49 3.01 -4.82
C SER A 118 23.53 3.74 -5.77
N THR A 119 22.35 3.16 -5.99
CA THR A 119 21.21 3.83 -6.64
C THR A 119 20.80 5.11 -5.92
N LYS A 120 20.93 5.17 -4.59
CA LYS A 120 20.68 6.39 -3.82
C LYS A 120 21.70 7.49 -4.11
N ALA A 121 22.99 7.15 -4.13
CA ALA A 121 24.03 8.13 -4.47
C ALA A 121 23.82 8.69 -5.89
N LEU A 122 23.39 7.83 -6.83
CA LEU A 122 23.04 8.23 -8.18
C LEU A 122 21.81 9.17 -8.20
N TRP A 123 20.80 8.89 -7.39
CA TRP A 123 19.62 9.77 -7.25
C TRP A 123 19.99 11.13 -6.70
N ASP A 124 20.76 11.18 -5.61
CA ASP A 124 21.15 12.43 -4.96
C ASP A 124 22.05 13.27 -5.91
N GLN A 125 22.87 12.62 -6.75
CA GLN A 125 23.64 13.29 -7.80
C GLN A 125 22.75 13.85 -8.92
N LEU A 126 21.75 13.09 -9.36
CA LEU A 126 20.88 13.48 -10.47
C LEU A 126 19.81 14.51 -10.06
N ASN A 127 19.34 14.43 -8.82
CA ASN A 127 18.22 15.19 -8.27
C ASN A 127 18.59 15.86 -6.92
N PRO A 128 19.55 16.80 -6.90
CA PRO A 128 20.04 17.41 -5.65
C PRO A 128 18.95 18.17 -4.89
N ASP A 129 17.99 18.78 -5.61
CA ASP A 129 16.84 19.49 -5.03
C ASP A 129 15.58 18.60 -4.93
N GLY A 130 15.69 17.33 -5.33
CA GLY A 130 14.60 16.36 -5.33
C GLY A 130 14.27 15.85 -3.93
N ARG A 131 13.07 15.30 -3.76
CA ARG A 131 12.76 14.55 -2.53
C ARG A 131 13.75 13.37 -2.40
N PRO A 132 14.18 13.02 -1.18
CA PRO A 132 15.02 11.85 -0.97
C PRO A 132 14.34 10.61 -1.57
N MET A 133 15.11 9.81 -2.31
CA MET A 133 14.63 8.52 -2.79
C MET A 133 14.19 7.67 -1.59
N GLY A 134 13.00 7.06 -1.68
CA GLY A 134 12.54 6.12 -0.66
C GLY A 134 13.54 4.98 -0.48
N GLU A 135 13.62 4.43 0.73
CA GLU A 135 14.47 3.26 0.97
C GLU A 135 13.96 2.10 0.11
N GLY A 136 14.80 1.63 -0.81
CA GLY A 136 14.49 0.50 -1.66
C GLY A 136 14.22 -0.77 -0.85
N PRO A 137 13.61 -1.78 -1.50
CA PRO A 137 13.30 -3.07 -0.87
C PRO A 137 14.49 -3.66 -0.06
N LEU A 138 14.19 -4.31 1.07
CA LEU A 138 15.18 -4.60 2.12
C LEU A 138 16.18 -5.72 1.80
N ILE A 139 15.85 -6.67 0.92
CA ILE A 139 16.73 -7.77 0.50
C ILE A 139 16.89 -7.78 -1.01
N GLN A 140 18.09 -7.51 -1.49
CA GLN A 140 18.36 -7.46 -2.92
C GLN A 140 19.70 -8.13 -3.19
N ASP A 141 19.92 -8.52 -4.45
CA ASP A 141 21.23 -8.95 -4.93
C ASP A 141 21.74 -10.35 -4.45
N ALA A 142 20.82 -11.23 -4.00
CA ALA A 142 21.06 -12.64 -3.70
C ALA A 142 22.24 -12.94 -2.74
N GLU A 143 22.52 -12.03 -1.79
CA GLU A 143 23.60 -12.17 -0.82
C GLU A 143 23.11 -12.94 0.42
N TRP A 144 23.60 -14.17 0.55
CA TRP A 144 23.28 -15.13 1.60
C TRP A 144 24.07 -14.82 2.87
N ILE A 145 23.41 -14.76 4.03
CA ILE A 145 24.07 -14.70 5.35
C ILE A 145 24.68 -16.09 5.63
N PRO A 146 25.98 -16.23 5.98
CA PRO A 146 26.67 -17.52 6.06
C PRO A 146 26.14 -18.51 7.12
N ASP A 147 25.31 -18.06 8.07
CA ASP A 147 24.87 -18.87 9.21
C ASP A 147 23.43 -19.42 9.09
N SER A 148 22.78 -19.19 7.96
CA SER A 148 21.43 -19.68 7.70
C SER A 148 21.48 -20.98 6.90
N ARG A 149 21.50 -22.14 7.56
CA ARG A 149 21.26 -23.45 6.91
C ARG A 149 19.79 -23.58 6.48
N ALA A 150 19.41 -22.91 5.41
CA ALA A 150 18.19 -23.18 4.66
C ALA A 150 18.52 -24.09 3.45
N PRO A 151 17.64 -25.03 3.06
CA PRO A 151 17.81 -25.80 1.83
C PRO A 151 17.90 -24.88 0.60
N SER A 152 18.79 -25.23 -0.32
CA SER A 152 19.12 -24.47 -1.53
C SER A 152 17.90 -24.01 -2.33
N GLY A 153 17.81 -22.70 -2.62
CA GLY A 153 16.93 -22.15 -3.66
C GLY A 153 16.01 -21.00 -3.25
N TYR A 154 15.95 -20.63 -1.97
CA TYR A 154 15.02 -19.60 -1.49
C TYR A 154 15.73 -18.28 -1.16
N GLN A 155 15.30 -17.19 -1.83
CA GLN A 155 15.63 -15.81 -1.43
C GLN A 155 14.63 -15.37 -0.35
N LEU A 156 15.05 -15.39 0.91
CA LEU A 156 14.29 -14.88 2.05
C LEU A 156 14.51 -13.37 2.18
N TRP A 157 13.46 -12.60 2.46
CA TRP A 157 13.50 -11.15 2.69
C TRP A 157 13.28 -10.83 4.19
N SER A 158 14.32 -10.51 4.99
CA SER A 158 14.21 -9.87 6.33
C SER A 158 15.55 -9.33 6.91
N THR A 159 15.47 -8.23 7.68
CA THR A 159 16.54 -7.31 8.17
C THR A 159 17.32 -7.75 9.42
N PRO A 160 18.54 -7.20 9.64
CA PRO A 160 18.69 -6.10 10.62
C PRO A 160 19.82 -5.06 10.29
N HIS A 161 19.52 -3.78 9.97
CA HIS A 161 20.49 -2.64 10.12
C HIS A 161 19.85 -1.21 10.08
N CYS A 162 18.58 -1.03 10.47
CA CYS A 162 17.86 0.25 10.29
C CYS A 162 18.11 1.34 11.38
N VAL A 163 19.02 1.13 12.33
CA VAL A 163 18.98 1.89 13.60
C VAL A 163 19.67 3.27 13.53
N THR A 164 20.68 3.45 12.66
CA THR A 164 21.60 4.60 12.75
C THR A 164 21.02 5.95 12.28
N PRO A 165 20.31 6.06 11.13
CA PRO A 165 19.75 7.35 10.68
C PRO A 165 18.49 7.77 11.44
N ALA A 166 17.76 6.82 12.02
CA ALA A 166 16.60 7.09 12.86
C ALA A 166 17.01 7.77 14.18
N LEU A 167 18.09 7.30 14.82
CA LEU A 167 18.64 7.89 16.05
C LEU A 167 19.07 9.35 15.87
N ARG A 168 19.64 9.72 14.70
CA ARG A 168 20.02 11.11 14.42
C ARG A 168 18.82 12.03 14.29
N ARG A 169 17.73 11.57 13.68
CA ARG A 169 16.46 12.33 13.57
C ARG A 169 15.75 12.49 14.91
N CYS A 170 15.92 11.58 15.85
CA CYS A 170 15.39 11.72 17.21
C CYS A 170 16.05 12.87 18.00
N ARG A 171 17.25 13.32 17.63
CA ARG A 171 17.93 14.46 18.28
C ARG A 171 17.25 15.81 17.98
N ASP A 172 16.59 15.91 16.84
CA ASP A 172 15.99 17.15 16.34
C ASP A 172 14.47 17.25 16.62
N TYR A 173 13.90 16.26 17.34
CA TYR A 173 12.46 16.22 17.64
C TYR A 173 12.12 17.11 18.85
N PRO A 174 11.09 17.98 18.76
CA PRO A 174 10.65 18.79 19.88
C PRO A 174 10.06 17.91 21.01
N HIS A 175 10.45 18.21 22.25
CA HIS A 175 10.16 17.39 23.43
C HIS A 175 8.66 17.16 23.67
N ASP A 176 8.30 15.95 24.09
CA ASP A 176 7.06 15.68 24.83
C ASP A 176 7.35 15.07 26.20
N ARG A 177 6.31 14.99 27.03
CA ARG A 177 6.41 14.59 28.44
C ARG A 177 6.73 13.10 28.64
N LEU A 178 6.74 12.28 27.59
CA LEU A 178 6.90 10.82 27.64
C LEU A 178 8.28 10.34 27.17
N SER A 179 8.99 11.12 26.36
CA SER A 179 10.13 10.62 25.58
C SER A 179 11.53 11.01 26.11
N GLY A 180 11.62 11.89 27.11
CA GLY A 180 12.90 12.41 27.62
C GLY A 180 13.69 13.19 26.57
N ALA A 181 14.89 13.67 26.92
CA ALA A 181 15.76 14.43 26.01
C ALA A 181 17.09 13.69 25.81
N ILE A 182 17.52 13.53 24.55
CA ILE A 182 18.89 13.10 24.24
C ILE A 182 19.79 14.32 24.44
N PRO A 183 20.72 14.30 25.41
CA PRO A 183 21.58 15.45 25.69
C PRO A 183 22.40 15.86 24.47
N ALA A 184 22.66 17.16 24.32
CA ALA A 184 23.48 17.69 23.24
C ALA A 184 24.91 17.10 23.25
N ASP A 185 25.39 16.54 24.35
CA ASP A 185 26.69 15.88 24.48
C ASP A 185 26.64 14.34 24.37
N ALA A 186 25.46 13.76 24.09
CA ALA A 186 25.33 12.32 23.89
C ALA A 186 26.17 11.84 22.68
N ARG A 187 26.97 10.80 22.91
CA ARG A 187 27.82 10.17 21.91
C ARG A 187 27.13 8.95 21.32
N GLU A 188 27.21 8.81 20.01
CA GLU A 188 26.79 7.61 19.29
C GLU A 188 27.80 6.49 19.60
N LEU A 189 27.33 5.41 20.23
CA LEU A 189 28.14 4.22 20.52
C LEU A 189 27.71 3.09 19.60
N VAL A 190 28.69 2.37 19.04
CA VAL A 190 28.46 1.26 18.11
C VAL A 190 29.01 -0.01 18.74
N ALA A 191 28.17 -1.05 18.80
CA ALA A 191 28.53 -2.37 19.28
C ALA A 191 28.44 -3.38 18.13
N PRO A 192 29.46 -4.25 17.92
CA PRO A 192 29.43 -5.24 16.85
C PRO A 192 28.51 -6.44 17.17
N ALA A 193 28.20 -6.71 18.44
CA ALA A 193 27.23 -7.71 18.85
C ALA A 193 26.30 -7.24 19.98
N LEU A 194 25.19 -7.94 20.18
CA LEU A 194 24.19 -7.62 21.21
C LEU A 194 24.76 -7.68 22.64
N ASP A 195 25.66 -8.62 22.90
CA ASP A 195 26.29 -8.73 24.22
C ASP A 195 27.30 -7.60 24.48
N ASP A 196 27.97 -7.09 23.44
CA ASP A 196 28.80 -5.88 23.53
C ASP A 196 27.96 -4.63 23.81
N LEU A 197 26.73 -4.55 23.26
CA LEU A 197 25.80 -3.46 23.54
C LEU A 197 25.32 -3.48 25.00
N LYS A 198 25.04 -4.69 25.53
CA LYS A 198 24.70 -4.86 26.95
C LYS A 198 25.87 -4.48 27.87
N ALA A 199 27.10 -4.81 27.47
CA ALA A 199 28.31 -4.41 28.20
C ALA A 199 28.49 -2.88 28.19
N LEU A 200 28.31 -2.22 27.04
CA LEU A 200 28.35 -0.74 26.94
C LEU A 200 27.27 -0.05 27.77
N ALA A 201 26.09 -0.66 27.91
CA ALA A 201 25.02 -0.15 28.76
C ALA A 201 25.28 -0.36 30.27
N ALA A 202 26.05 -1.39 30.62
CA ALA A 202 26.44 -1.70 32.01
C ALA A 202 27.66 -0.87 32.49
N ASP A 203 28.50 -0.38 31.58
CA ASP A 203 29.80 0.25 31.88
C ASP A 203 29.75 1.78 32.08
N GLN A 204 28.59 2.38 32.38
CA GLN A 204 28.49 3.79 32.79
C GLN A 204 28.18 3.97 34.30
N PRO A 205 29.17 3.92 35.20
CA PRO A 205 28.98 4.19 36.63
C PRO A 205 29.17 5.66 37.07
N SER A 206 29.26 6.66 36.17
CA SER A 206 29.79 7.99 36.59
C SER A 206 29.18 9.23 35.94
N ARG A 207 27.86 9.27 35.69
CA ARG A 207 27.17 10.53 35.31
C ARG A 207 25.86 10.82 36.06
N GLN A 208 25.72 10.29 37.28
CA GLN A 208 24.58 10.59 38.16
C GLN A 208 24.75 11.87 39.01
N GLU A 209 25.89 12.59 38.94
CA GLU A 209 26.22 13.68 39.86
C GLU A 209 26.16 15.12 39.29
N SER A 210 25.61 15.36 38.10
CA SER A 210 25.52 16.74 37.58
C SER A 210 24.19 17.05 36.91
N ALA A 211 23.11 16.84 37.67
CA ALA A 211 21.85 17.54 37.48
C ALA A 211 21.10 17.62 38.82
N SER A 212 21.77 18.11 39.87
CA SER A 212 21.10 18.57 41.08
C SER A 212 20.34 19.86 40.78
N ASN A 213 19.07 19.73 40.38
CA ASN A 213 18.09 20.80 40.57
C ASN A 213 17.35 20.52 41.89
N PRO A 214 17.45 21.40 42.91
CA PRO A 214 16.75 21.23 44.16
C PRO A 214 15.30 21.68 43.98
N GLY A 215 14.39 20.71 43.93
CA GLY A 215 12.96 21.01 43.99
C GLY A 215 12.17 20.33 42.90
N HIS A 216 12.09 19.00 42.96
CA HIS A 216 10.84 18.26 42.73
C HIS A 216 11.08 16.86 43.30
N GLN A 217 10.55 16.63 44.50
CA GLN A 217 10.42 15.28 45.04
C GLN A 217 9.49 14.49 44.09
N PHE A 218 10.08 13.60 43.29
CA PHE A 218 9.31 12.53 42.66
C PHE A 218 9.04 11.48 43.74
N THR A 219 7.87 11.56 44.37
CA THR A 219 7.21 10.38 44.90
C THR A 219 7.10 9.36 43.77
N ALA A 220 7.59 8.16 44.03
CA ALA A 220 7.59 7.02 43.12
C ALA A 220 6.19 6.77 42.55
N LEU A 221 5.99 7.06 41.26
CA LEU A 221 4.98 6.38 40.46
C LEU A 221 5.71 5.39 39.57
N SER A 222 5.81 4.18 40.12
CA SER A 222 5.97 2.94 39.37
C SER A 222 4.87 2.88 38.32
N SER A 223 5.19 3.14 37.06
CA SER A 223 4.31 2.80 35.94
C SER A 223 5.16 2.17 34.84
N PRO A 224 4.85 0.93 34.43
CA PRO A 224 5.56 0.28 33.33
C PRO A 224 5.33 1.03 32.00
N PRO A 225 6.23 0.87 31.02
CA PRO A 225 6.10 1.49 29.71
C PRO A 225 4.76 1.11 29.06
N ALA A 226 4.14 2.06 28.36
CA ALA A 226 2.89 1.82 27.65
C ALA A 226 3.09 0.74 26.57
N PRO A 227 2.20 -0.28 26.51
CA PRO A 227 2.31 -1.35 25.52
C PRO A 227 2.06 -0.84 24.10
N ILE A 228 2.90 -1.30 23.16
CA ILE A 228 2.71 -1.19 21.71
C ILE A 228 1.37 -1.85 21.35
N PRO A 229 0.54 -1.27 20.45
CA PRO A 229 -0.76 -1.84 20.12
C PRO A 229 -0.59 -3.21 19.44
N LYS A 230 -0.92 -4.27 20.18
CA LYS A 230 -1.11 -5.61 19.62
C LYS A 230 -2.27 -5.55 18.63
N ILE A 231 -2.15 -6.28 17.51
CA ILE A 231 -3.31 -6.55 16.66
C ILE A 231 -4.25 -7.41 17.50
N ASN A 232 -5.31 -6.81 18.04
CA ASN A 232 -6.28 -7.47 18.88
C ASN A 232 -7.33 -8.23 18.04
N ASP A 233 -6.89 -9.03 17.07
CA ASP A 233 -7.77 -9.73 16.13
C ASP A 233 -7.14 -11.02 15.58
N TYR A 234 -7.97 -11.97 15.16
CA TYR A 234 -7.50 -13.18 14.50
C TYR A 234 -6.87 -12.87 13.14
N SER A 235 -6.02 -13.77 12.65
CA SER A 235 -5.52 -13.67 11.28
C SER A 235 -6.68 -13.93 10.33
N ARG A 236 -6.79 -13.12 9.29
CA ARG A 236 -7.84 -13.28 8.28
C ARG A 236 -7.50 -14.29 7.20
N TRP A 237 -6.32 -14.92 7.32
CA TRP A 237 -5.86 -15.96 6.41
C TRP A 237 -4.97 -16.97 7.15
N THR A 238 -4.91 -18.17 6.60
CA THR A 238 -4.10 -19.32 7.00
C THR A 238 -3.78 -20.18 5.78
N ARG A 239 -2.67 -20.92 5.82
CA ARG A 239 -2.39 -21.99 4.85
C ARG A 239 -2.73 -23.37 5.37
N LYS A 240 -3.07 -23.46 6.66
CA LYS A 240 -3.47 -24.70 7.30
C LYS A 240 -4.89 -25.09 6.90
N PRO A 241 -5.26 -26.37 7.09
CA PRO A 241 -6.65 -26.78 7.04
C PRO A 241 -7.53 -25.88 7.91
N VAL A 242 -8.79 -25.71 7.51
CA VAL A 242 -9.77 -24.89 8.22
C VAL A 242 -10.93 -25.75 8.67
N VAL A 243 -11.45 -25.44 9.85
CA VAL A 243 -12.77 -25.86 10.29
C VAL A 243 -13.77 -24.74 10.00
N TYR A 244 -15.01 -25.07 9.64
CA TYR A 244 -16.01 -24.07 9.25
C TYR A 244 -17.43 -24.42 9.66
N LEU A 245 -18.27 -23.39 9.76
CA LEU A 245 -19.69 -23.45 10.12
C LEU A 245 -20.54 -22.63 9.13
N PRO A 246 -21.71 -23.14 8.71
CA PRO A 246 -22.61 -22.42 7.81
C PRO A 246 -23.18 -21.18 8.49
N VAL A 247 -23.16 -20.06 7.77
CA VAL A 247 -23.95 -18.88 8.10
C VAL A 247 -25.12 -18.81 7.14
N VAL A 248 -26.32 -18.89 7.69
CA VAL A 248 -27.57 -18.84 6.93
C VAL A 248 -28.32 -17.55 7.26
N SER A 249 -29.05 -17.04 6.29
CA SER A 249 -30.09 -16.04 6.53
C SER A 249 -31.39 -16.43 5.86
N ASP A 250 -32.50 -16.39 6.59
CA ASP A 250 -33.81 -16.89 6.12
C ASP A 250 -33.70 -18.28 5.43
N THR A 251 -32.95 -19.20 6.03
CA THR A 251 -32.62 -20.55 5.51
C THR A 251 -31.68 -20.61 4.30
N ARG A 252 -31.28 -19.47 3.72
CA ARG A 252 -30.34 -19.40 2.60
C ARG A 252 -28.89 -19.36 3.11
N LEU A 253 -28.02 -20.22 2.61
CA LEU A 253 -26.58 -20.14 2.87
C LEU A 253 -25.99 -18.85 2.25
N ILE A 254 -25.48 -17.98 3.10
CA ILE A 254 -24.85 -16.70 2.71
C ILE A 254 -23.33 -16.68 2.89
N GLY A 255 -22.78 -17.60 3.68
CA GLY A 255 -21.33 -17.76 3.83
C GLY A 255 -20.92 -18.81 4.86
N TYR A 256 -19.63 -18.84 5.17
CA TYR A 256 -19.05 -19.69 6.21
C TYR A 256 -18.25 -18.85 7.21
N LEU A 257 -18.45 -19.09 8.51
CA LEU A 257 -17.42 -18.77 9.50
C LEU A 257 -16.37 -19.87 9.46
N TRP A 258 -15.10 -19.51 9.50
CA TRP A 258 -14.03 -20.50 9.51
C TRP A 258 -12.93 -20.13 10.50
N ALA A 259 -12.22 -21.15 10.97
CA ALA A 259 -11.06 -21.06 11.84
C ALA A 259 -9.97 -22.01 11.33
N GLY A 260 -8.71 -21.55 11.31
CA GLY A 260 -7.60 -22.38 10.87
C GLY A 260 -7.14 -23.33 11.97
N VAL A 261 -7.06 -24.62 11.66
CA VAL A 261 -6.71 -25.68 12.61
C VAL A 261 -5.30 -25.49 13.15
N GLY A 262 -5.19 -25.29 14.47
CA GLY A 262 -3.90 -25.05 15.13
C GLY A 262 -3.21 -23.78 14.64
N SER A 263 -3.96 -22.81 14.13
CA SER A 263 -3.46 -21.47 13.77
C SER A 263 -4.16 -20.42 14.63
N HIS A 264 -3.71 -19.16 14.56
CA HIS A 264 -4.42 -18.05 15.18
C HIS A 264 -5.31 -17.29 14.17
N ALA A 265 -5.92 -18.01 13.23
CA ALA A 265 -6.69 -17.46 12.12
C ALA A 265 -8.19 -17.80 12.23
N ALA A 266 -9.05 -16.80 12.06
CA ALA A 266 -10.48 -16.95 11.93
C ALA A 266 -11.04 -15.79 11.11
N SER A 267 -12.03 -16.08 10.26
CA SER A 267 -12.68 -15.06 9.46
C SER A 267 -14.05 -15.53 8.97
N TYR A 268 -14.70 -14.67 8.20
CA TYR A 268 -15.92 -14.98 7.45
C TYR A 268 -15.63 -15.03 5.95
N MET A 269 -16.05 -16.11 5.30
CA MET A 269 -16.00 -16.29 3.86
C MET A 269 -17.40 -16.16 3.27
N ARG A 270 -17.57 -15.25 2.31
CA ARG A 270 -18.88 -14.94 1.70
C ARG A 270 -19.20 -15.82 0.50
N ARG A 271 -20.49 -16.06 0.29
CA ARG A 271 -21.03 -16.60 -0.96
C ARG A 271 -21.40 -15.46 -1.91
N ILE A 272 -20.67 -15.32 -3.02
CA ILE A 272 -20.82 -14.20 -3.96
C ILE A 272 -22.25 -14.11 -4.51
N SER A 273 -22.83 -15.24 -4.93
CA SER A 273 -24.17 -15.27 -5.50
C SER A 273 -25.30 -15.03 -4.49
N ALA A 274 -25.00 -15.12 -3.20
CA ALA A 274 -25.95 -14.79 -2.14
C ALA A 274 -26.03 -13.29 -1.88
N ASP A 275 -24.98 -12.54 -2.25
CA ASP A 275 -24.80 -11.18 -1.79
C ASP A 275 -23.91 -10.35 -2.76
N PRO A 276 -24.42 -10.00 -3.96
CA PRO A 276 -23.62 -9.37 -5.02
C PRO A 276 -23.08 -7.97 -4.64
N ASP A 277 -23.77 -7.22 -3.78
CA ASP A 277 -23.47 -5.80 -3.51
C ASP A 277 -22.85 -5.51 -2.12
N ASN A 278 -22.75 -6.50 -1.21
CA ASN A 278 -22.69 -6.19 0.23
C ASN A 278 -21.37 -6.60 0.89
N ILE A 279 -20.49 -5.61 1.07
CA ILE A 279 -19.27 -5.71 1.89
C ILE A 279 -19.56 -5.80 3.40
N THR A 280 -20.82 -5.64 3.81
CA THR A 280 -21.24 -5.38 5.19
C THR A 280 -21.23 -6.64 6.07
N CYS A 281 -21.55 -7.81 5.51
CA CYS A 281 -21.56 -9.09 6.23
C CYS A 281 -20.16 -9.53 6.68
N PRO A 282 -19.10 -9.46 5.83
CA PRO A 282 -17.73 -9.65 6.27
C PRO A 282 -17.34 -8.76 7.46
N ASP A 283 -17.62 -7.46 7.41
CA ASP A 283 -17.27 -6.54 8.49
C ASP A 283 -18.07 -6.78 9.77
N PHE A 284 -19.31 -7.24 9.65
CA PHE A 284 -20.15 -7.63 10.79
C PHE A 284 -19.58 -8.84 11.51
N TRP A 285 -19.30 -9.92 10.78
CA TRP A 285 -18.76 -11.15 11.36
C TRP A 285 -17.34 -10.97 11.88
N ASN A 286 -16.49 -10.23 11.16
CA ASN A 286 -15.14 -9.93 11.64
C ASN A 286 -15.16 -9.16 12.96
N ARG A 287 -16.05 -8.17 13.14
CA ARG A 287 -16.19 -7.48 14.43
C ARG A 287 -16.60 -8.40 15.58
N ARG A 288 -17.48 -9.37 15.30
CA ARG A 288 -17.87 -10.41 16.28
C ARG A 288 -16.70 -11.31 16.64
N LEU A 289 -15.91 -11.73 15.66
CA LEU A 289 -14.69 -12.50 15.88
C LEU A 289 -13.64 -11.68 16.66
N THR A 290 -13.48 -10.40 16.38
CA THR A 290 -12.62 -9.49 17.17
C THR A 290 -13.06 -9.41 18.63
N ALA A 291 -14.37 -9.40 18.92
CA ALA A 291 -14.86 -9.45 20.29
C ALA A 291 -14.52 -10.79 20.97
N ASN A 292 -14.65 -11.91 20.25
CA ASN A 292 -14.24 -13.23 20.74
C ASN A 292 -12.73 -13.32 21.01
N TYR A 293 -11.92 -12.72 20.14
CA TYR A 293 -10.49 -12.58 20.34
C TYR A 293 -10.17 -11.84 21.63
N GLN A 294 -10.86 -10.71 21.88
CA GLN A 294 -10.68 -9.91 23.10
C GLN A 294 -11.10 -10.68 24.36
N ASN A 295 -12.04 -11.60 24.23
CA ASN A 295 -12.45 -12.54 25.28
C ASN A 295 -11.53 -13.78 25.38
N GLN A 296 -10.40 -13.79 24.64
CA GLN A 296 -9.37 -14.82 24.68
C GLN A 296 -9.86 -16.21 24.23
N LEU A 297 -10.89 -16.28 23.39
CA LEU A 297 -11.29 -17.54 22.78
C LEU A 297 -10.26 -17.97 21.73
N THR A 298 -10.05 -19.28 21.57
CA THR A 298 -9.35 -19.79 20.39
C THR A 298 -10.18 -19.54 19.13
N PRO A 299 -9.58 -19.52 17.92
CA PRO A 299 -10.33 -19.44 16.67
C PRO A 299 -11.48 -20.45 16.57
N GLU A 300 -11.23 -21.70 16.95
CA GLU A 300 -12.21 -22.78 16.90
C GLU A 300 -13.34 -22.56 17.90
N GLU A 301 -13.01 -22.20 19.15
CA GLU A 301 -14.00 -21.83 20.17
C GLU A 301 -14.81 -20.61 19.74
N ALA A 302 -14.17 -19.63 19.09
CA ALA A 302 -14.80 -18.40 18.65
C ALA A 302 -15.88 -18.67 17.60
N ILE A 303 -15.63 -19.50 16.59
CA ILE A 303 -16.67 -19.84 15.61
C ILE A 303 -17.77 -20.72 16.23
N GLN A 304 -17.41 -21.65 17.12
CA GLN A 304 -18.37 -22.53 17.79
C GLN A 304 -19.29 -21.78 18.76
N SER A 305 -18.82 -20.70 19.38
CA SER A 305 -19.63 -19.87 20.29
C SER A 305 -20.87 -19.25 19.62
N TRP A 306 -20.89 -19.19 18.28
CA TRP A 306 -22.01 -18.63 17.53
C TRP A 306 -23.09 -19.66 17.16
N ILE A 307 -22.88 -20.96 17.42
CA ILE A 307 -23.87 -22.01 17.14
C ILE A 307 -25.13 -21.77 17.96
N GLY A 308 -26.28 -21.64 17.27
CA GLY A 308 -27.58 -21.45 17.91
C GLY A 308 -27.83 -20.05 18.49
N VAL A 309 -26.89 -19.11 18.32
CA VAL A 309 -27.12 -17.70 18.64
C VAL A 309 -28.17 -17.14 17.67
N PRO A 310 -29.16 -16.35 18.14
CA PRO A 310 -30.19 -15.78 17.29
C PRO A 310 -29.61 -15.07 16.05
N GLU A 311 -30.23 -15.36 14.90
CA GLU A 311 -29.88 -14.79 13.60
C GLU A 311 -29.92 -13.25 13.63
N ASP A 312 -28.92 -12.61 13.03
CA ASP A 312 -29.01 -11.19 12.69
C ASP A 312 -29.82 -11.02 11.40
N PRO A 313 -30.86 -10.17 11.37
CA PRO A 313 -31.73 -9.99 10.21
C PRO A 313 -31.03 -9.57 8.91
N ARG A 314 -29.78 -9.09 8.97
CA ARG A 314 -29.01 -8.65 7.80
C ARG A 314 -27.86 -9.58 7.47
N CYS A 315 -27.20 -10.13 8.49
CA CYS A 315 -25.93 -10.86 8.34
C CYS A 315 -26.04 -12.34 8.70
N GLY A 316 -27.25 -12.84 8.95
CA GLY A 316 -27.51 -14.23 9.23
C GLY A 316 -27.04 -14.69 10.60
N GLY A 317 -27.04 -16.01 10.79
CA GLY A 317 -26.63 -16.69 12.01
C GLY A 317 -26.14 -18.11 11.72
N VAL A 318 -25.54 -18.74 12.72
CA VAL A 318 -25.16 -20.16 12.64
C VAL A 318 -26.30 -21.00 13.24
N PRO A 319 -26.90 -21.93 12.47
CA PRO A 319 -28.00 -22.77 12.96
C PRO A 319 -27.65 -23.53 14.25
N ALA A 320 -28.65 -23.80 15.10
CA ALA A 320 -28.45 -24.51 16.36
C ALA A 320 -28.05 -25.99 16.18
N ASP A 321 -28.38 -26.57 15.04
CA ASP A 321 -28.03 -27.93 14.62
C ASP A 321 -26.76 -27.97 13.75
N ALA A 322 -26.10 -26.83 13.52
CA ALA A 322 -24.89 -26.77 12.74
C ALA A 322 -23.76 -27.58 13.41
N THR A 323 -23.12 -28.44 12.62
CA THR A 323 -21.91 -29.15 13.01
C THR A 323 -20.70 -28.52 12.37
N THR A 324 -19.56 -28.58 13.07
CA THR A 324 -18.28 -28.12 12.52
C THR A 324 -17.85 -29.07 11.40
N LEU A 325 -17.49 -28.51 10.25
CA LEU A 325 -16.98 -29.23 9.09
C LEU A 325 -15.52 -28.87 8.84
N GLU A 326 -14.80 -29.67 8.04
CA GLU A 326 -13.39 -29.47 7.73
C GLU A 326 -13.18 -29.24 6.23
N ALA A 327 -12.25 -28.36 5.88
CA ALA A 327 -11.73 -28.18 4.53
C ALA A 327 -10.20 -28.19 4.57
N PRO A 328 -9.53 -28.78 3.56
CA PRO A 328 -8.08 -28.91 3.55
C PRO A 328 -7.36 -27.56 3.37
N SER A 329 -8.06 -26.51 2.93
CA SER A 329 -7.54 -25.15 2.80
C SER A 329 -8.68 -24.14 2.65
N GLU A 330 -8.38 -22.84 2.82
CA GLU A 330 -9.30 -21.77 2.48
C GLU A 330 -9.71 -21.77 1.00
N GLN A 331 -8.80 -22.13 0.09
CA GLN A 331 -9.14 -22.25 -1.33
C GLN A 331 -10.19 -23.34 -1.56
N ALA A 332 -10.06 -24.50 -0.90
CA ALA A 332 -11.05 -25.56 -1.01
C ALA A 332 -12.41 -25.14 -0.43
N LEU A 333 -12.41 -24.36 0.66
CA LEU A 333 -13.62 -23.78 1.22
C LEU A 333 -14.26 -22.76 0.27
N TRP A 334 -13.43 -21.95 -0.40
CA TRP A 334 -13.87 -20.99 -1.41
C TRP A 334 -14.52 -21.69 -2.60
N ASP A 335 -13.89 -22.72 -3.15
CA ASP A 335 -14.41 -23.48 -4.29
C ASP A 335 -15.73 -24.19 -3.95
N LEU A 336 -15.85 -24.69 -2.70
CA LEU A 336 -17.10 -25.26 -2.20
C LEU A 336 -18.23 -24.21 -2.14
N LEU A 337 -17.90 -23.01 -1.66
CA LEU A 337 -18.89 -21.94 -1.46
C LEU A 337 -19.25 -21.22 -2.76
N ASN A 338 -18.28 -21.06 -3.67
CA ASN A 338 -18.32 -20.26 -4.89
C ASN A 338 -17.79 -21.06 -6.10
N PRO A 339 -18.46 -22.17 -6.51
CA PRO A 339 -17.97 -23.03 -7.58
C PRO A 339 -17.88 -22.33 -8.94
N ASP A 340 -18.74 -21.33 -9.18
CA ASP A 340 -18.73 -20.50 -10.39
C ASP A 340 -17.99 -19.17 -10.19
N GLY A 341 -17.40 -18.95 -9.01
CA GLY A 341 -16.67 -17.74 -8.67
C GLY A 341 -15.26 -17.74 -9.26
N PRO A 342 -14.62 -16.56 -9.43
CA PRO A 342 -13.20 -16.53 -9.72
C PRO A 342 -12.43 -17.24 -8.60
N PRO A 343 -11.26 -17.84 -8.87
CA PRO A 343 -10.42 -18.38 -7.82
C PRO A 343 -10.09 -17.28 -6.82
N MET A 344 -9.87 -17.66 -5.57
CA MET A 344 -9.31 -16.74 -4.59
C MET A 344 -7.96 -16.30 -5.16
N GLY A 345 -7.76 -14.98 -5.36
CA GLY A 345 -6.46 -14.47 -5.82
C GLY A 345 -5.35 -14.95 -4.90
N GLU A 346 -4.08 -14.89 -5.35
CA GLU A 346 -2.96 -15.33 -4.51
C GLU A 346 -3.06 -14.69 -3.12
N ALA A 347 -3.28 -15.54 -2.10
CA ALA A 347 -3.39 -15.09 -0.73
C ALA A 347 -2.12 -14.30 -0.37
N PRO A 348 -2.20 -13.27 0.50
CA PRO A 348 -1.01 -12.61 0.99
C PRO A 348 -0.05 -13.67 1.53
N PHE A 349 1.26 -13.51 1.35
CA PHE A 349 2.28 -14.43 1.88
C PHE A 349 2.21 -14.45 3.42
N ILE A 350 1.26 -15.20 3.97
CA ILE A 350 1.00 -15.29 5.39
C ILE A 350 1.78 -16.48 5.91
N LEU A 351 2.68 -16.17 6.84
CA LEU A 351 3.41 -17.12 7.64
C LEU A 351 2.50 -17.45 8.82
N ASP A 352 1.95 -18.67 8.85
CA ASP A 352 1.35 -19.21 10.07
C ASP A 352 2.39 -19.21 11.19
N GLU A 353 1.98 -18.91 12.43
CA GLU A 353 2.88 -18.68 13.58
C GLU A 353 3.89 -19.82 13.83
N ASP A 354 3.61 -21.03 13.35
CA ASP A 354 4.42 -22.23 13.53
C ASP A 354 5.50 -22.45 12.45
N MET A 355 5.52 -21.64 11.38
CA MET A 355 6.51 -21.75 10.29
C MET A 355 7.85 -21.08 10.63
N VAL A 356 8.08 -20.76 11.90
CA VAL A 356 9.33 -20.22 12.41
C VAL A 356 9.99 -21.24 13.35
N PRO A 357 10.90 -22.10 12.86
CA PRO A 357 11.81 -22.81 13.73
C PRO A 357 12.77 -21.77 14.33
N ASP A 358 12.63 -21.50 15.63
CA ASP A 358 13.57 -20.79 16.50
C ASP A 358 13.79 -19.26 16.39
N CYS A 359 13.19 -18.53 15.45
CA CYS A 359 13.22 -17.06 15.55
C CYS A 359 12.11 -16.56 16.50
N ARG A 360 12.43 -16.37 17.78
CA ARG A 360 11.65 -15.50 18.66
C ARG A 360 11.69 -14.07 18.12
N ALA A 361 10.80 -13.75 17.18
CA ALA A 361 10.50 -12.37 16.84
C ALA A 361 10.00 -11.69 18.13
N PRO A 362 10.61 -10.57 18.57
CA PRO A 362 10.26 -9.97 19.85
C PRO A 362 8.89 -9.29 19.75
N GLY A 363 7.79 -10.03 19.83
CA GLY A 363 6.43 -9.52 20.02
C GLY A 363 5.54 -9.46 18.78
N GLY A 364 4.78 -10.52 18.51
CA GLY A 364 3.43 -10.44 17.93
C GLY A 364 3.25 -9.80 16.54
N TYR A 365 4.31 -9.67 15.73
CA TYR A 365 4.20 -9.10 14.39
C TYR A 365 3.70 -10.14 13.38
N ARG A 366 2.60 -9.85 12.68
CA ARG A 366 2.27 -10.49 11.41
C ARG A 366 2.94 -9.71 10.29
N LEU A 367 3.82 -10.35 9.53
CA LEU A 367 4.36 -9.80 8.29
C LEU A 367 3.23 -9.83 7.25
N LEU A 368 2.57 -8.68 7.05
CA LEU A 368 1.67 -8.45 5.92
C LEU A 368 2.48 -7.78 4.83
N ASP A 369 2.79 -8.49 3.75
CA ASP A 369 3.18 -7.82 2.52
C ASP A 369 1.93 -7.19 1.88
N ARG A 370 2.11 -6.15 1.07
CA ARG A 370 0.98 -5.38 0.48
C ARG A 370 0.01 -6.32 -0.24
N PRO A 371 -1.31 -6.30 0.05
CA PRO A 371 -2.25 -7.12 -0.70
C PRO A 371 -2.20 -6.72 -2.18
N TYR A 372 -1.95 -7.70 -3.04
CA TYR A 372 -2.11 -7.54 -4.48
C TYR A 372 -3.61 -7.38 -4.77
N SER A 373 -4.08 -6.13 -4.77
CA SER A 373 -5.44 -5.80 -5.22
C SER A 373 -5.43 -5.82 -6.73
N VAL A 374 -6.02 -6.84 -7.35
CA VAL A 374 -6.44 -6.72 -8.75
C VAL A 374 -7.42 -5.56 -8.78
N SER A 375 -7.02 -4.44 -9.37
CA SER A 375 -7.93 -3.31 -9.54
C SER A 375 -9.04 -3.79 -10.49
N PRO A 376 -10.31 -3.75 -10.06
CA PRO A 376 -11.42 -4.04 -10.96
C PRO A 376 -11.27 -3.20 -12.25
N PRO A 377 -11.65 -3.74 -13.42
CA PRO A 377 -11.58 -2.98 -14.66
C PRO A 377 -12.39 -1.68 -14.50
N THR A 378 -11.76 -0.56 -14.82
CA THR A 378 -12.32 0.77 -14.62
C THR A 378 -11.83 1.75 -15.69
N TYR A 379 -12.36 2.96 -15.69
CA TYR A 379 -11.96 4.03 -16.59
C TYR A 379 -10.48 4.39 -16.44
N ALA A 380 -9.89 5.04 -17.45
CA ALA A 380 -8.53 5.55 -17.33
C ALA A 380 -8.42 6.53 -16.14
N GLY A 381 -7.39 6.36 -15.31
CA GLY A 381 -7.19 7.15 -14.09
C GLY A 381 -6.53 8.52 -14.32
N GLU A 382 -6.10 8.81 -15.55
CA GLU A 382 -5.44 10.05 -15.94
C GLU A 382 -6.03 10.56 -17.26
N THR A 383 -6.02 11.88 -17.45
CA THR A 383 -6.45 12.51 -18.70
C THR A 383 -5.82 13.89 -18.88
N SER A 384 -5.42 14.20 -20.11
CA SER A 384 -4.93 15.53 -20.50
C SER A 384 -6.06 16.45 -20.99
N THR A 385 -7.23 15.88 -21.23
CA THR A 385 -8.39 16.55 -21.82
C THR A 385 -9.32 17.13 -20.76
N ARG A 386 -10.30 17.90 -21.22
CA ARG A 386 -11.31 18.54 -20.37
C ARG A 386 -12.00 17.52 -19.47
N VAL A 387 -12.09 17.84 -18.18
CA VAL A 387 -12.80 17.03 -17.18
C VAL A 387 -14.05 17.74 -16.68
N HIS A 388 -15.10 16.96 -16.51
CA HIS A 388 -16.31 17.31 -15.77
C HIS A 388 -16.17 16.79 -14.35
N PHE A 389 -16.65 17.51 -13.34
CA PHE A 389 -16.51 17.07 -11.95
C PHE A 389 -17.71 17.42 -11.07
N LEU A 390 -17.90 16.62 -10.02
CA LEU A 390 -18.94 16.77 -9.00
C LEU A 390 -18.30 16.77 -7.62
N GLN A 391 -18.78 17.64 -6.74
CA GLN A 391 -18.29 17.72 -5.38
C GLN A 391 -18.90 16.62 -4.51
N VAL A 392 -18.04 15.92 -3.79
CA VAL A 392 -18.39 14.93 -2.79
C VAL A 392 -18.35 15.61 -1.43
N ALA A 393 -19.49 15.61 -0.73
CA ALA A 393 -19.64 16.17 0.60
C ALA A 393 -19.80 15.06 1.65
N LYS A 394 -19.20 15.25 2.82
CA LYS A 394 -19.34 14.39 4.00
C LYS A 394 -19.63 15.27 5.20
N ALA A 395 -20.70 14.99 5.95
CA ALA A 395 -21.11 15.85 7.07
C ALA A 395 -21.23 17.35 6.68
N ALA A 396 -21.80 17.61 5.49
CA ALA A 396 -21.93 18.94 4.89
C ALA A 396 -20.62 19.68 4.53
N GLU A 397 -19.48 18.97 4.52
CA GLU A 397 -18.18 19.50 4.11
C GLU A 397 -17.67 18.84 2.82
N ILE A 398 -17.12 19.63 1.89
CA ILE A 398 -16.65 19.10 0.60
C ILE A 398 -15.29 18.43 0.77
N VAL A 399 -15.25 17.10 0.77
CA VAL A 399 -14.04 16.32 1.05
C VAL A 399 -13.30 15.88 -0.20
N ALA A 400 -13.97 15.83 -1.36
CA ALA A 400 -13.37 15.44 -2.64
C ALA A 400 -14.17 15.91 -3.85
N VAL A 401 -13.65 15.60 -5.03
CA VAL A 401 -14.40 15.64 -6.29
C VAL A 401 -14.36 14.28 -7.00
N LEU A 402 -15.48 13.90 -7.61
CA LEU A 402 -15.56 12.82 -8.58
C LEU A 402 -15.49 13.46 -9.98
N TRP A 403 -14.64 12.95 -10.88
CA TRP A 403 -14.38 13.57 -12.18
C TRP A 403 -14.46 12.56 -13.32
N ALA A 404 -14.74 13.06 -14.53
CA ALA A 404 -14.81 12.28 -15.77
C ALA A 404 -14.33 13.10 -16.97
N SER A 405 -13.64 12.45 -17.91
CA SER A 405 -13.44 12.93 -19.27
C SER A 405 -14.07 11.96 -20.27
N PRO A 406 -15.07 12.40 -21.05
CA PRO A 406 -15.64 11.58 -22.11
C PRO A 406 -14.71 11.44 -23.33
N THR A 407 -13.68 12.29 -23.45
CA THR A 407 -12.78 12.28 -24.62
C THR A 407 -11.76 11.15 -24.56
N GLU A 408 -11.23 10.84 -23.37
CA GLU A 408 -10.20 9.81 -23.17
C GLU A 408 -10.71 8.62 -22.36
N ASN A 409 -12.04 8.47 -22.25
CA ASN A 409 -12.71 7.43 -21.46
C ASN A 409 -12.12 7.30 -20.03
N ALA A 410 -11.98 8.44 -19.36
CA ALA A 410 -11.28 8.56 -18.08
C ALA A 410 -12.25 9.01 -16.98
N ALA A 411 -12.09 8.49 -15.77
CA ALA A 411 -12.83 8.94 -14.61
C ALA A 411 -12.11 8.54 -13.33
N GLY A 412 -12.38 9.27 -12.25
CA GLY A 412 -11.76 8.95 -10.98
C GLY A 412 -12.24 9.82 -9.84
N TYR A 413 -11.58 9.62 -8.70
CA TYR A 413 -11.82 10.32 -7.46
C TYR A 413 -10.58 11.13 -7.09
N LEU A 414 -10.78 12.37 -6.66
CA LEU A 414 -9.69 13.28 -6.29
C LEU A 414 -10.02 13.96 -4.96
N PRO A 415 -9.33 13.60 -3.86
CA PRO A 415 -9.57 14.20 -2.55
C PRO A 415 -9.04 15.63 -2.49
N PHE A 416 -9.69 16.48 -1.69
CA PHE A 416 -9.10 17.77 -1.34
C PHE A 416 -7.98 17.58 -0.31
N ARG A 417 -6.87 18.31 -0.48
CA ARG A 417 -5.72 18.23 0.43
C ARG A 417 -6.08 18.58 1.87
N TRP A 418 -6.92 19.59 2.06
CA TRP A 418 -7.35 20.04 3.39
C TRP A 418 -8.20 18.98 4.13
N ALA A 419 -8.93 18.14 3.39
CA ALA A 419 -9.80 17.11 3.96
C ALA A 419 -9.01 15.92 4.55
N GLY A 420 -7.71 15.82 4.25
CA GLY A 420 -6.80 14.84 4.84
C GLY A 420 -7.33 13.41 4.80
N LYS A 421 -7.36 12.74 5.95
CA LYS A 421 -7.84 11.36 6.07
C LYS A 421 -9.31 11.20 5.66
N ALA A 422 -10.16 12.20 5.88
CA ALA A 422 -11.59 12.11 5.56
C ALA A 422 -11.83 11.99 4.04
N GLY A 423 -11.05 12.72 3.23
CA GLY A 423 -11.07 12.58 1.77
C GLY A 423 -10.45 11.26 1.29
N ILE A 424 -9.39 10.77 1.95
CA ILE A 424 -8.73 9.53 1.54
C ILE A 424 -9.60 8.29 1.81
N VAL A 425 -10.22 8.21 2.99
CA VAL A 425 -11.01 7.03 3.40
C VAL A 425 -12.23 6.81 2.50
N GLY A 426 -12.86 7.88 2.05
CA GLY A 426 -14.04 7.79 1.19
C GLY A 426 -13.78 7.32 -0.25
N ARG A 427 -12.52 7.28 -0.67
CA ARG A 427 -12.13 7.02 -2.07
C ARG A 427 -12.62 5.67 -2.59
N GLY A 428 -12.46 4.61 -1.79
CA GLY A 428 -12.66 3.23 -2.26
C GLY A 428 -14.07 2.95 -2.80
N LEU A 429 -15.11 3.41 -2.08
CA LEU A 429 -16.49 3.18 -2.51
C LEU A 429 -16.83 3.91 -3.82
N TRP A 430 -16.30 5.12 -4.02
CA TRP A 430 -16.51 5.86 -5.26
C TRP A 430 -15.78 5.22 -6.44
N GLU A 431 -14.57 4.70 -6.23
CA GLU A 431 -13.83 3.97 -7.27
C GLU A 431 -14.54 2.65 -7.66
N ILE A 432 -15.12 1.94 -6.69
CA ILE A 432 -15.93 0.74 -6.95
C ILE A 432 -17.15 1.10 -7.80
N ARG A 433 -17.91 2.14 -7.45
CA ARG A 433 -19.08 2.60 -8.23
C ARG A 433 -18.72 2.99 -9.68
N LEU A 434 -17.55 3.60 -9.86
CA LEU A 434 -17.03 3.88 -11.20
C LEU A 434 -16.67 2.59 -11.95
N SER A 435 -16.06 1.62 -11.29
CA SER A 435 -15.78 0.31 -11.88
C SER A 435 -17.06 -0.44 -12.27
N ASP A 436 -18.10 -0.43 -11.43
CA ASP A 436 -19.39 -1.05 -11.75
C ASP A 436 -20.03 -0.39 -12.99
N SER A 437 -19.93 0.94 -13.09
CA SER A 437 -20.40 1.69 -14.26
C SER A 437 -19.59 1.36 -15.52
N TYR A 438 -18.28 1.21 -15.39
CA TYR A 438 -17.39 0.79 -16.49
C TYR A 438 -17.73 -0.63 -16.96
N ALA A 439 -17.91 -1.56 -16.02
CA ALA A 439 -18.29 -2.95 -16.30
C ALA A 439 -19.67 -3.04 -16.97
N ALA A 440 -20.59 -2.13 -16.64
CA ALA A 440 -21.88 -1.97 -17.31
C ALA A 440 -21.78 -1.27 -18.69
N GLY A 441 -20.59 -0.91 -19.15
CA GLY A 441 -20.35 -0.27 -20.45
C GLY A 441 -20.82 1.17 -20.53
N ARG A 442 -20.98 1.87 -19.40
CA ARG A 442 -21.47 3.25 -19.38
C ARG A 442 -20.38 4.25 -19.75
N ASP A 443 -20.78 5.36 -20.34
CA ASP A 443 -19.89 6.51 -20.56
C ASP A 443 -19.45 7.12 -19.21
N PRO A 444 -18.19 7.56 -19.05
CA PRO A 444 -17.70 8.08 -17.77
C PRO A 444 -18.46 9.31 -17.27
N LEU A 445 -19.02 10.13 -18.17
CA LEU A 445 -19.85 11.27 -17.77
C LEU A 445 -21.22 10.81 -17.25
N GLU A 446 -21.77 9.76 -17.83
CA GLU A 446 -22.97 9.09 -17.30
C GLU A 446 -22.68 8.45 -15.93
N ALA A 447 -21.53 7.81 -15.77
CA ALA A 447 -21.11 7.18 -14.51
C ALA A 447 -21.06 8.18 -13.34
N ILE A 448 -20.41 9.34 -13.51
CA ILE A 448 -20.37 10.34 -12.43
C ILE A 448 -21.74 10.97 -12.15
N ARG A 449 -22.62 11.06 -13.15
CA ARG A 449 -23.99 11.58 -12.98
C ARG A 449 -24.89 10.56 -12.27
N ASP A 450 -24.75 9.28 -12.57
CA ASP A 450 -25.45 8.20 -11.86
C ASP A 450 -25.02 8.15 -10.39
N CYS A 451 -23.74 8.43 -10.12
CA CYS A 451 -23.20 8.49 -8.76
C CYS A 451 -23.93 9.49 -7.85
N ARG A 452 -24.66 10.48 -8.39
CA ARG A 452 -25.51 11.43 -7.63
C ARG A 452 -26.71 10.76 -6.95
N ARG A 453 -27.10 9.57 -7.39
CA ARG A 453 -28.28 8.86 -6.87
C ARG A 453 -27.98 8.06 -5.60
N HIS A 454 -26.71 7.82 -5.30
CA HIS A 454 -26.35 7.07 -4.10
C HIS A 454 -26.56 7.90 -2.84
N PRO A 455 -27.12 7.29 -1.76
CA PRO A 455 -27.30 7.96 -0.49
C PRO A 455 -25.96 8.28 0.18
N GLU A 456 -26.03 9.07 1.25
CA GLU A 456 -24.86 9.34 2.10
C GLU A 456 -24.34 8.07 2.73
N ASP A 457 -23.04 7.85 2.56
CA ASP A 457 -22.29 6.80 3.22
C ASP A 457 -21.44 7.39 4.36
N GLU A 458 -21.38 6.70 5.50
CA GLU A 458 -20.66 7.14 6.70
C GLU A 458 -19.18 7.40 6.43
N TYR A 459 -18.56 6.63 5.52
CA TYR A 459 -17.15 6.73 5.20
C TYR A 459 -16.90 7.65 4.02
N SER A 460 -17.77 7.60 3.01
CA SER A 460 -17.53 8.13 1.67
C SER A 460 -18.30 9.40 1.35
N GLY A 461 -19.26 9.77 2.19
CA GLY A 461 -20.13 10.93 1.98
C GLY A 461 -21.15 10.70 0.86
N ARG A 462 -21.62 11.80 0.27
CA ARG A 462 -22.55 11.83 -0.86
C ARG A 462 -22.18 12.90 -1.88
N ILE A 463 -22.69 12.76 -3.09
CA ILE A 463 -22.79 13.89 -4.02
C ILE A 463 -24.19 14.46 -3.84
N GLU A 464 -24.31 15.74 -3.48
CA GLU A 464 -25.63 16.37 -3.37
C GLU A 464 -26.35 16.28 -4.72
N PRO A 465 -27.64 15.87 -4.77
CA PRO A 465 -28.37 15.69 -6.02
C PRO A 465 -28.33 16.92 -6.93
N ASN A 466 -28.36 18.10 -6.31
CA ASN A 466 -28.38 19.40 -6.98
C ASN A 466 -27.00 20.08 -7.05
N THR A 467 -25.90 19.38 -6.72
CA THR A 467 -24.56 19.95 -6.88
C THR A 467 -24.34 20.33 -8.35
N PRO A 468 -23.89 21.56 -8.64
CA PRO A 468 -23.59 21.96 -10.00
C PRO A 468 -22.43 21.12 -10.54
N GLU A 469 -22.55 20.68 -11.79
CA GLU A 469 -21.45 20.06 -12.51
C GLU A 469 -20.40 21.13 -12.85
N GLY A 470 -19.18 20.92 -12.37
CA GLY A 470 -18.02 21.75 -12.67
C GLY A 470 -17.31 21.26 -13.93
N ILE A 471 -16.58 22.16 -14.58
CA ILE A 471 -15.73 21.85 -15.73
C ILE A 471 -14.34 22.43 -15.48
N ALA A 472 -13.31 21.62 -15.66
CA ALA A 472 -11.91 22.04 -15.69
C ALA A 472 -11.28 21.63 -17.04
N PRO A 473 -10.31 22.41 -17.56
CA PRO A 473 -9.75 22.15 -18.89
C PRO A 473 -8.82 20.92 -18.91
N SER A 474 -8.33 20.44 -17.76
CA SER A 474 -7.60 19.17 -17.62
C SER A 474 -7.68 18.63 -16.19
N LEU A 475 -7.33 17.35 -16.02
CA LEU A 475 -7.19 16.75 -14.69
C LEU A 475 -6.06 17.42 -13.89
N GLY A 476 -4.97 17.81 -14.55
CA GLY A 476 -3.86 18.52 -13.89
C GLY A 476 -4.25 19.87 -13.29
N GLU A 477 -5.18 20.60 -13.93
CA GLU A 477 -5.75 21.82 -13.34
C GLU A 477 -6.71 21.53 -12.19
N LEU A 478 -7.54 20.48 -12.30
CA LEU A 478 -8.41 20.06 -11.22
C LEU A 478 -7.61 19.61 -9.98
N ARG A 479 -6.49 18.91 -10.18
CA ARG A 479 -5.57 18.48 -9.12
C ARG A 479 -4.93 19.66 -8.40
N ARG A 480 -4.41 20.64 -9.15
CA ARG A 480 -3.92 21.91 -8.56
C ARG A 480 -4.99 22.60 -7.73
N PHE A 481 -6.22 22.66 -8.24
CA PHE A 481 -7.35 23.22 -7.50
C PHE A 481 -7.62 22.46 -6.19
N THR A 482 -7.67 21.13 -6.18
CA THR A 482 -7.91 20.36 -4.95
C THR A 482 -6.77 20.44 -3.94
N ASP A 483 -5.55 20.72 -4.40
CA ASP A 483 -4.36 20.89 -3.57
C ASP A 483 -4.27 22.28 -2.92
N GLU A 484 -4.68 23.32 -3.64
CA GLU A 484 -4.64 24.71 -3.20
C GLU A 484 -5.90 25.15 -2.46
N TYR A 485 -7.05 24.55 -2.77
CA TYR A 485 -8.31 24.91 -2.15
C TYR A 485 -8.29 24.62 -0.65
N SER A 486 -8.52 25.66 0.15
CA SER A 486 -8.86 25.56 1.56
C SER A 486 -10.20 26.25 1.77
N PRO A 487 -11.18 25.59 2.42
CA PRO A 487 -12.45 26.23 2.71
C PRO A 487 -12.20 27.43 3.65
N PRO A 488 -12.90 28.55 3.47
CA PRO A 488 -12.83 29.64 4.43
C PRO A 488 -13.28 29.11 5.80
N GLN A 489 -12.46 29.33 6.83
CA GLN A 489 -12.85 29.05 8.21
C GLN A 489 -14.18 29.76 8.49
N ARG A 490 -15.11 29.10 9.18
CA ARG A 490 -16.43 29.68 9.53
C ARG A 490 -16.33 30.94 10.43
N GLU A 491 -15.12 31.37 10.77
CA GLU A 491 -14.82 32.57 11.54
C GLU A 491 -13.85 33.48 10.77
N THR A 492 -14.26 34.09 9.66
CA THR A 492 -13.84 35.47 9.28
C THR A 492 -14.51 35.91 7.99
N VAL A 493 -15.57 36.70 8.14
CA VAL A 493 -15.96 37.68 7.11
C VAL A 493 -15.00 38.85 7.25
N GLN A 494 -13.90 38.87 6.50
CA GLN A 494 -13.26 40.10 6.05
C GLN A 494 -12.32 39.84 4.87
N ALA A 495 -12.58 40.56 3.78
CA ALA A 495 -11.94 40.39 2.49
C ALA A 495 -10.52 40.98 2.45
N ALA A 496 -9.57 40.22 1.89
CA ALA A 496 -8.32 40.77 1.37
C ALA A 496 -8.27 40.57 -0.17
N PRO A 497 -7.79 41.55 -0.95
CA PRO A 497 -8.01 41.61 -2.39
C PRO A 497 -6.73 41.27 -3.16
N GLN A 498 -6.54 40.04 -3.61
CA GLN A 498 -5.58 39.72 -4.67
C GLN A 498 -5.95 38.37 -5.30
N LEU A 499 -6.38 38.42 -6.58
CA LEU A 499 -6.45 37.37 -7.62
C LEU A 499 -7.57 37.71 -8.62
N ARG A 500 -7.39 38.82 -9.37
CA ARG A 500 -8.37 39.31 -10.36
C ARG A 500 -8.46 38.48 -11.65
N GLY A 501 -7.56 37.52 -11.90
CA GLY A 501 -7.56 36.72 -13.14
C GLY A 501 -8.57 35.58 -13.16
N MET A 502 -8.99 35.10 -11.99
CA MET A 502 -9.78 33.86 -11.85
C MET A 502 -11.22 34.13 -11.35
N GLY A 503 -11.51 35.35 -10.89
CA GLY A 503 -12.74 35.72 -10.18
C GLY A 503 -14.06 35.52 -10.94
N ARG A 504 -14.05 35.45 -12.27
CA ARG A 504 -15.28 35.19 -13.07
C ARG A 504 -15.70 33.72 -13.05
N PHE A 505 -14.74 32.81 -12.90
CA PHE A 505 -15.00 31.38 -12.69
C PHE A 505 -15.55 31.14 -11.27
N TRP A 506 -14.91 31.76 -10.27
CA TRP A 506 -15.25 31.63 -8.85
C TRP A 506 -16.61 32.21 -8.44
N ALA A 507 -17.07 33.28 -9.09
CA ALA A 507 -18.37 33.89 -8.80
C ALA A 507 -19.56 33.07 -9.33
N ARG A 508 -19.34 32.20 -10.32
CA ARG A 508 -20.39 31.40 -10.97
C ARG A 508 -20.70 30.11 -10.19
N LEU A 509 -19.68 29.49 -9.58
CA LEU A 509 -19.84 28.35 -8.65
C LEU A 509 -20.52 28.74 -7.32
N ARG A 510 -20.34 29.98 -6.86
CA ARG A 510 -20.89 30.45 -5.56
C ARG A 510 -22.37 30.89 -5.59
N ARG A 511 -22.97 31.13 -6.78
CA ARG A 511 -24.36 31.64 -6.90
C ARG A 511 -25.43 30.56 -7.11
N GLY A 512 -25.07 29.28 -7.24
CA GLY A 512 -26.03 28.20 -7.48
C GLY A 512 -26.78 27.67 -6.25
N GLY A 513 -26.42 28.09 -5.03
CA GLY A 513 -26.90 27.48 -3.78
C GLY A 513 -27.94 28.25 -2.97
N ALA A 514 -28.45 29.39 -3.45
CA ALA A 514 -29.47 30.14 -2.70
C ALA A 514 -30.33 31.04 -3.60
N ARG A 515 -31.46 30.50 -4.12
CA ARG A 515 -32.76 31.21 -4.30
C ARG A 515 -33.81 30.31 -4.95
N GLY A 516 -35.02 30.31 -4.36
CA GLY A 516 -36.27 29.71 -4.84
C GLY A 516 -36.74 28.60 -3.87
N GLY A 517 -37.66 28.81 -2.93
CA GLY A 517 -38.73 29.80 -2.93
C GLY A 517 -39.85 29.33 -3.84
#